data_AF-A0A0F9BAY3-F1
#
_entry.id   AF-A0A0F9BAY3-F1
#
_cell.length_a   1.000
_cell.length_b   1.000
_cell.length_c   1.000
_cell.angle_alpha   90.00
_cell.angle_beta   90.00
_cell.angle_gamma   90.00
#
_symmetry.space_group_name_H-M   'P 1'
#
loop_
_entity.id
_entity.type
_entity.pdbx_description
1 polymer ?
#
loop_
_entity_poly.entity_id
_entity_poly.type
_entity_poly.pdbx_seq_one_letter_code
_entity_poly.pdbx_strand_id
1 'polypeptide(L)' 'KQKLCMIVHEKNGYFDWLTKRGWKALSTERSLFPDGTDGFCFERIVIN' A
#
# COMPACT_ATOMS: atom_id res chain seq x y z
N LYS A 1 -11.91 -12.45 -10.28
CA LYS A 1 -11.50 -11.87 -8.98
C LYS A 1 -10.96 -10.47 -9.26
N GLN A 2 -11.63 -9.42 -8.78
CA GLN A 2 -11.13 -8.06 -8.95
C GLN A 2 -10.06 -7.77 -7.89
N LYS A 3 -9.07 -6.95 -8.24
CA LYS A 3 -7.98 -6.54 -7.35
C LYS A 3 -8.04 -5.03 -7.18
N LEU A 4 -7.94 -4.59 -5.94
CA LEU A 4 -7.70 -3.20 -5.60
C LEU A 4 -6.21 -3.04 -5.29
N CYS A 5 -5.59 -2.02 -5.85
CA CYS A 5 -4.20 -1.66 -5.60
C CYS A 5 -4.14 -0.25 -5.03
N MET A 6 -3.22 -0.01 -4.10
CA MET A 6 -2.98 1.33 -3.55
C MET A 6 -1.49 1.51 -3.26
N ILE A 7 -1.03 2.76 -3.33
CA ILE A 7 0.29 3.15 -2.84
C ILE A 7 0.11 4.11 -1.68
N VAL A 8 0.83 3.88 -0.60
CA VAL A 8 0.79 4.70 0.61
C VAL A 8 2.17 5.24 0.89
N HIS A 9 2.25 6.55 1.12
CA HIS A 9 3.47 7.24 1.52
C HIS A 9 4.07 6.65 2.79
N GLU A 10 5.39 6.45 2.86
CA GLU A 10 6.04 5.75 3.98
C GLU A 10 5.74 6.37 5.36
N LYS A 11 5.61 7.70 5.41
CA LYS A 11 5.36 8.47 6.64
C LYS A 11 3.91 8.37 7.08
N ASN A 12 3.04 7.79 6.27
CA ASN A 12 1.64 7.63 6.59
C ASN A 12 1.47 6.38 7.47
N GLY A 13 1.09 6.58 8.74
CA GLY A 13 0.99 5.53 9.76
C GLY A 13 -0.13 4.50 9.55
N TYR A 14 -0.63 4.33 8.32
CA TYR A 14 -1.71 3.41 7.98
C TYR A 14 -1.26 1.99 7.68
N PHE A 15 0.06 1.71 7.68
CA PHE A 15 0.58 0.38 7.34
C PHE A 15 -0.08 -0.74 8.15
N ASP A 16 -0.02 -0.65 9.49
CA ASP A 16 -0.60 -1.64 10.40
C ASP A 16 -2.13 -1.72 10.32
N TRP A 17 -2.78 -0.60 10.04
CA TRP A 17 -4.23 -0.55 9.89
C TRP A 17 -4.69 -1.24 8.61
N LEU A 18 -3.94 -1.07 7.51
CA LEU A 18 -4.23 -1.68 6.22
C LEU A 18 -4.03 -3.19 6.25
N THR A 19 -2.93 -3.66 6.85
CA THR A 19 -2.67 -5.10 7.00
C THR A 19 -3.76 -5.77 7.84
N LYS A 20 -4.22 -5.15 8.92
CA LYS A 20 -5.37 -5.62 9.73
C LYS A 20 -6.69 -5.69 8.96
N ARG A 21 -6.85 -4.92 7.87
CA ARG A 21 -8.04 -4.93 7.00
C ARG A 21 -7.90 -5.84 5.78
N GLY A 22 -6.88 -6.69 5.76
CA GLY A 22 -6.66 -7.68 4.70
C GLY A 22 -6.04 -7.10 3.43
N TRP A 23 -5.42 -5.92 3.52
CA TRP A 23 -4.51 -5.45 2.46
C TRP A 23 -3.15 -6.10 2.62
N LYS A 24 -2.62 -6.63 1.53
CA LYS A 24 -1.30 -7.27 1.49
C LYS A 24 -0.27 -6.27 0.97
N ALA A 25 0.77 -5.98 1.76
CA ALA A 25 1.94 -5.25 1.28
C ALA A 25 2.71 -6.13 0.27
N LEU A 26 3.00 -5.57 -0.90
CA LEU A 26 3.67 -6.27 -2.00
C LEU A 26 5.13 -5.83 -2.14
N SER A 27 5.36 -4.53 -2.14
CA SER A 27 6.68 -3.94 -2.41
C SER A 27 6.77 -2.52 -1.85
N THR A 28 7.99 -2.00 -1.87
CA THR A 28 8.31 -0.60 -1.61
C THR A 28 8.88 0.00 -2.88
N GLU A 29 8.28 1.08 -3.38
CA GLU A 29 8.80 1.90 -4.48
C GLU A 29 9.64 3.03 -3.90
N ARG A 30 10.92 3.10 -4.26
CA ARG A 30 11.86 4.05 -3.67
C ARG A 30 11.76 5.43 -4.31
N SER A 31 11.80 6.48 -3.49
CA SER A 31 11.74 7.88 -3.92
C SER A 31 10.60 8.18 -4.90
N LEU A 32 9.45 7.54 -4.69
CA LEU A 32 8.26 7.69 -5.53
C LEU A 32 7.61 9.07 -5.39
N PHE A 33 7.63 9.63 -4.17
CA PHE A 33 6.97 10.90 -3.89
C PHE A 33 7.90 12.10 -4.18
N PRO A 34 7.35 13.28 -4.49
CA PRO A 34 8.15 14.48 -4.79
C PRO A 34 9.07 14.95 -3.65
N ASP A 35 8.80 14.54 -2.41
CA ASP A 35 9.65 14.82 -1.24
C ASP A 35 10.82 13.81 -1.10
N GLY A 36 10.98 12.89 -2.06
CA GLY A 36 12.02 11.88 -2.09
C GLY A 36 11.74 10.62 -1.28
N THR A 37 10.55 10.52 -0.67
CA THR A 37 10.19 9.37 0.17
C THR A 37 9.65 8.18 -0.61
N ASP A 38 9.65 7.03 0.06
CA ASP A 38 9.22 5.77 -0.50
C ASP A 38 7.69 5.61 -0.41
N GLY A 39 7.16 4.74 -1.27
CA GLY A 39 5.76 4.32 -1.27
C GLY A 39 5.60 2.83 -1.03
N PHE A 40 4.76 2.46 -0.07
CA PHE A 40 4.35 1.07 0.15
C PHE A 40 3.19 0.69 -0.77
N CYS A 41 3.40 -0.33 -1.58
CA CYS A 41 2.39 -0.86 -2.49
C CYS A 41 1.56 -1.95 -1.80
N PHE A 42 0.24 -1.82 -1.84
CA PHE A 42 -0.72 -2.77 -1.29
C PHE A 42 -1.66 -3.32 -2.35
N GLU A 43 -2.08 -4.58 -2.16
CA GLU A 43 -3.11 -5.25 -2.95
C GLU A 43 -4.20 -5.83 -2.03
N ARG A 44 -5.46 -5.81 -2.47
CA ARG A 44 -6.56 -6.56 -1.85
C ARG A 44 -7.41 -7.23 -2.92
N ILE A 45 -7.70 -8.51 -2.72
CA ILE A 45 -8.63 -9.26 -3.58
C ILE A 45 -10.06 -8.97 -3.13
N VAL A 46 -10.89 -8.52 -4.05
CA VAL A 46 -12.34 -8.34 -3.84
C VAL A 46 -13.05 -9.59 -4.33
N ILE A 47 -13.82 -10.19 -3.42
CA ILE A 47 -14.75 -11.27 -3.71
C ILE A 47 -16.13 -10.63 -3.66
N ASN A 48 -16.78 -10.50 -4.82
CA ASN A 48 -18.20 -10.13 -4.91
C ASN A 48 -19.07 -11.32 -4.55
#